data_AF-A0A379QCY2-F1
#
_entry.id   AF-A0A379QCY2-F1
#
_cell.length_a   1.000
_cell.length_b   1.000
_cell.length_c   1.000
_cell.angle_alpha   90.00
_cell.angle_beta   90.00
_cell.angle_gamma   90.00
#
_symmetry.space_group_name_H-M   'P 1'
#
loop_
_entity.id
_entity.type
_entity.pdbx_description
1 polymer ?
#
loop_
_entity_poly.entity_id
_entity_poly.type
_entity_poly.pdbx_seq_one_letter_code
_entity_poly.pdbx_strand_id
1 'polypeptide(L)'
;MAFRLMRYAMAAMQQHLDAGHKHLPLVVPMLFYHGIDSPYPFSLCWLDEFANPEVARRLYAAAFPLVDITVVSDDDIMQHRRIALLELIQKHIRQRDLLGLVERIASLLVTGCANDRQLKALFNYLMIQHGHTPRFTTFIRDVVGHVPHTKERLMTLIERIRAADRRKGERQGRQLGLEEGLAEGLEKGLEKGQHVAALRIARQMLADGLDCETVQRFTGLTAEELQDVSH
;
A
#
# COMPACT_ATOMS: atom_id res chain seq x y z
N MET A 1 24.22 -22.38 3.20
CA MET A 1 23.22 -23.30 2.60
C MET A 1 22.01 -23.42 3.52
N ALA A 2 22.23 -23.46 4.83
CA ALA A 2 21.21 -23.47 5.86
C ALA A 2 20.18 -22.33 5.71
N PHE A 3 20.60 -21.11 5.37
CA PHE A 3 19.65 -20.01 5.14
C PHE A 3 18.67 -20.27 3.99
N ARG A 4 19.12 -20.95 2.92
CA ARG A 4 18.24 -21.30 1.79
C ARG A 4 17.17 -22.31 2.22
N LEU A 5 17.54 -23.29 3.03
CA LEU A 5 16.60 -24.26 3.60
C LEU A 5 15.53 -23.57 4.46
N MET A 6 15.95 -22.61 5.29
CA MET A 6 15.03 -21.82 6.13
C MET A 6 14.09 -20.96 5.28
N ARG A 7 14.59 -20.34 4.20
CA ARG A 7 13.77 -19.61 3.24
C ARG A 7 12.69 -20.49 2.60
N TYR A 8 13.03 -21.72 2.21
CA TYR A 8 12.04 -22.65 1.64
C TYR A 8 11.02 -23.12 2.68
N ALA A 9 11.45 -23.37 3.91
CA ALA A 9 10.55 -23.74 4.99
C ALA A 9 9.52 -22.63 5.27
N MET A 10 9.97 -21.38 5.39
CA MET A 10 9.07 -20.23 5.58
C MET A 10 8.14 -20.00 4.38
N ALA A 11 8.62 -20.20 3.15
CA ALA A 11 7.78 -20.08 1.96
C ALA A 11 6.67 -21.15 1.93
N ALA A 12 6.98 -22.39 2.28
CA ALA A 12 5.98 -23.47 2.38
C ALA A 12 4.96 -23.20 3.49
N MET A 13 5.41 -22.68 4.64
CA MET A 13 4.54 -22.23 5.71
C MET A 13 3.59 -21.11 5.27
N GLN A 14 4.11 -20.11 4.54
CA GLN A 14 3.28 -19.00 4.02
C GLN A 14 2.25 -19.50 3.01
N GLN A 15 2.66 -20.36 2.06
CA GLN A 15 1.75 -20.93 1.08
C GLN A 15 0.60 -21.71 1.73
N HIS A 16 0.85 -22.38 2.86
CA HIS A 16 -0.19 -23.05 3.62
C HIS A 16 -1.21 -22.07 4.22
N LEU A 17 -0.75 -20.93 4.75
CA LEU A 17 -1.65 -19.88 5.23
C LEU A 17 -2.46 -19.25 4.09
N ASP A 18 -1.81 -18.98 2.95
CA ASP A 18 -2.45 -18.39 1.77
C ASP A 18 -3.54 -19.30 1.19
N ALA A 19 -3.43 -20.62 1.38
CA ALA A 19 -4.47 -21.59 1.04
C ALA A 19 -5.69 -21.58 1.99
N GLY A 20 -5.71 -20.71 3.00
CA GLY A 20 -6.84 -20.51 3.92
C GLY A 20 -6.75 -21.31 5.22
N HIS A 21 -5.63 -21.98 5.49
CA HIS A 21 -5.42 -22.68 6.76
C HIS A 21 -5.08 -21.69 7.90
N LYS A 22 -5.54 -22.00 9.11
CA LYS A 22 -5.46 -21.07 10.27
C LYS A 22 -4.16 -21.15 11.07
N HIS A 23 -3.42 -22.25 10.97
CA HIS A 23 -2.23 -22.52 11.78
C HIS A 23 -1.04 -22.88 10.88
N LEU A 24 0.16 -22.60 11.38
CA LEU A 24 1.40 -22.93 10.67
C LEU A 24 1.65 -24.45 10.67
N PRO A 25 2.07 -25.04 9.53
CA PRO A 25 2.50 -26.42 9.49
C PRO A 25 3.94 -26.56 9.97
N LEU A 26 4.29 -27.73 10.51
CA LEU A 26 5.69 -28.08 10.75
C LEU A 26 6.34 -28.50 9.43
N VAL A 27 7.38 -27.76 9.02
CA VAL A 27 8.17 -28.07 7.82
C VAL A 27 9.55 -28.55 8.26
N VAL A 28 9.94 -29.75 7.83
CA VAL A 28 11.25 -30.35 8.14
C VAL A 28 12.19 -30.13 6.96
N PRO A 29 13.13 -29.17 7.02
CA PRO A 29 14.14 -29.01 5.98
C PRO A 29 15.15 -30.16 6.05
N MET A 30 15.29 -30.91 4.95
CA MET A 30 16.29 -31.98 4.81
C MET A 30 17.24 -31.68 3.65
N LEU A 31 18.54 -31.94 3.86
CA LEU A 31 19.58 -31.80 2.84
C LEU A 31 20.20 -33.16 2.56
N PHE A 32 20.01 -33.67 1.34
CA PHE A 32 20.76 -34.82 0.83
C PHE A 32 22.04 -34.32 0.17
N TYR A 33 23.19 -34.63 0.77
CA TYR A 33 24.50 -34.23 0.26
C TYR A 33 25.25 -35.43 -0.34
N HIS A 34 25.72 -35.27 -1.58
CA HIS A 34 26.54 -36.25 -2.30
C HIS A 34 27.67 -35.53 -3.04
N GLY A 35 28.47 -34.76 -2.32
CA GLY A 35 29.62 -34.05 -2.86
C GLY A 35 30.94 -34.78 -2.58
N ILE A 36 32.02 -34.23 -3.13
CA ILE A 36 33.38 -34.81 -3.05
C ILE A 36 33.96 -34.65 -1.63
N ASP A 37 33.71 -33.53 -0.97
CA ASP A 37 34.21 -33.25 0.38
C ASP A 37 33.33 -33.94 1.43
N SER A 38 33.85 -35.01 2.06
CA SER A 38 33.14 -35.79 3.09
C SER A 38 33.95 -35.86 4.38
N PRO A 39 33.33 -35.59 5.55
CA PRO A 39 31.92 -35.24 5.78
C PRO A 39 31.55 -33.81 5.36
N TYR A 40 30.25 -33.51 5.25
CA TYR A 40 29.74 -32.20 4.84
C TYR A 40 30.37 -31.07 5.69
N PRO A 41 31.10 -30.11 5.08
CA PRO A 41 31.97 -29.19 5.83
C PRO A 41 31.29 -27.91 6.34
N PHE A 42 30.01 -27.68 6.03
CA PHE A 42 29.31 -26.42 6.36
C PHE A 42 28.29 -26.61 7.49
N SER A 43 27.95 -25.53 8.20
CA SER A 43 26.88 -25.57 9.22
C SER A 43 25.49 -25.72 8.57
N LEU A 44 24.65 -26.54 9.20
CA LEU A 44 23.22 -26.67 8.88
C LEU A 44 22.33 -25.74 9.72
N CYS A 45 22.90 -25.04 10.71
CA CYS A 45 22.19 -24.03 11.49
C CYS A 45 22.29 -22.68 10.78
N TRP A 46 21.16 -22.17 10.30
CA TRP A 46 21.14 -20.89 9.56
C TRP A 46 21.56 -19.69 10.42
N LEU A 47 21.47 -19.80 11.75
CA LEU A 47 21.89 -18.77 12.70
C LEU A 47 23.41 -18.62 12.78
N ASP A 48 24.17 -19.63 12.36
CA ASP A 48 25.63 -19.58 12.33
C ASP A 48 26.15 -18.75 11.14
N GLU A 49 25.30 -18.45 10.16
CA GLU A 49 25.64 -17.59 9.01
C GLU A 49 25.69 -16.09 9.40
N PHE A 50 25.27 -15.70 10.61
CA PHE A 50 25.37 -14.31 11.10
C PHE A 50 26.76 -13.98 11.62
N ALA A 51 27.16 -12.71 11.51
CA ALA A 51 28.42 -12.20 12.09
C ALA A 51 28.50 -12.40 13.62
N ASN A 52 27.35 -12.47 14.31
CA ASN A 52 27.26 -12.80 15.73
C ASN A 52 26.15 -13.83 15.97
N PRO A 53 26.47 -15.14 15.95
CA PRO A 53 25.48 -16.22 16.09
C PRO A 53 24.74 -16.20 17.43
N GLU A 54 25.39 -15.79 18.52
CA GLU A 54 24.77 -15.75 19.85
C GLU A 54 23.64 -14.71 19.93
N VAL A 55 23.85 -13.54 19.33
CA VAL A 55 22.79 -12.51 19.24
C VAL A 55 21.65 -13.00 18.35
N ALA A 56 21.96 -13.64 17.22
CA ALA A 56 20.95 -14.17 16.31
C ALA A 56 20.07 -15.23 17.00
N ARG A 57 20.67 -16.16 17.76
CA ARG A 57 19.92 -17.16 18.53
C ARG A 57 18.99 -16.52 19.55
N ARG A 58 19.47 -15.55 20.33
CA ARG A 58 18.60 -14.84 21.29
C ARG A 58 17.44 -14.11 20.62
N LEU A 59 17.65 -13.55 19.44
CA LEU A 59 16.61 -12.79 18.72
C LEU A 59 15.58 -13.67 18.03
N TYR A 60 16.01 -14.77 17.40
CA TYR A 60 15.16 -15.60 16.54
C TYR A 60 14.61 -16.87 17.22
N ALA A 61 15.17 -17.29 18.36
CA ALA A 61 14.69 -18.45 19.12
C ALA A 61 13.83 -18.08 20.33
N ALA A 62 13.65 -16.79 20.60
CA ALA A 62 12.80 -16.29 21.68
C ALA A 62 11.61 -15.49 21.12
N ALA A 63 10.72 -15.04 22.01
CA ALA A 63 9.69 -14.09 21.64
C ALA A 63 10.34 -12.80 21.09
N PHE A 64 9.78 -12.28 20.00
CA PHE A 64 10.25 -11.01 19.45
C PHE A 64 10.06 -9.88 20.46
N PRO A 65 11.01 -8.93 20.56
CA PRO A 65 10.87 -7.80 21.45
C PRO A 65 9.65 -6.96 21.04
N LEU A 66 8.71 -6.76 21.98
CA LEU A 66 7.58 -5.86 21.83
C LEU A 66 7.90 -4.53 22.54
N VAL A 67 7.85 -3.43 21.79
CA VAL A 67 7.91 -2.07 22.36
C VAL A 67 6.48 -1.55 22.45
N ASP A 68 5.86 -1.70 23.61
CA ASP A 68 4.52 -1.17 23.87
C ASP A 68 4.60 0.30 24.31
N ILE A 69 4.51 1.21 23.35
CA ILE A 69 4.53 2.65 23.60
C ILE A 69 3.32 3.16 24.39
N THR A 70 2.26 2.35 24.58
CA THR A 70 1.07 2.80 25.31
C THR A 70 1.32 2.89 26.81
N VAL A 71 2.23 2.07 27.34
CA VAL A 71 2.59 2.03 28.77
C VAL A 71 3.80 2.88 29.12
N VAL A 72 4.63 3.26 28.13
CA VAL A 72 5.80 4.12 28.35
C VAL A 72 5.35 5.55 28.59
N SER A 73 5.85 6.22 29.63
CA SER A 73 5.48 7.61 29.93
C SER A 73 6.02 8.57 28.86
N ASP A 74 5.37 9.73 28.69
CA ASP A 74 5.85 10.71 27.71
C ASP A 74 7.24 11.23 28.08
N ASP A 75 7.55 11.32 29.37
CA ASP A 75 8.84 11.79 29.87
C ASP A 75 9.97 10.78 29.60
N ASP A 76 9.67 9.48 29.69
CA ASP A 76 10.59 8.42 29.27
C ASP A 76 10.81 8.45 27.75
N ILE A 77 9.73 8.62 26.96
CA ILE A 77 9.83 8.77 25.50
C ILE A 77 10.75 9.94 25.14
N MET A 78 10.69 11.06 25.87
CA MET A 78 11.59 12.20 25.61
C MET A 78 13.08 11.86 25.75
N GLN A 79 13.44 10.80 26.48
CA GLN A 79 14.83 10.35 26.61
C GLN A 79 15.29 9.47 25.45
N HIS A 80 14.38 8.97 24.60
CA HIS A 80 14.68 8.04 23.50
C HIS A 80 15.35 8.70 22.28
N ARG A 81 15.75 9.98 22.40
CA ARG A 81 16.49 10.76 21.39
C ARG A 81 15.82 10.69 20.01
N ARG A 82 16.41 9.96 19.06
CA ARG A 82 15.99 9.97 17.65
C ARG A 82 14.62 9.35 17.41
N ILE A 83 14.24 8.34 18.20
CA ILE A 83 12.97 7.63 17.98
C ILE A 83 11.80 8.25 18.75
N ALA A 84 12.11 9.07 19.76
CA ALA A 84 11.16 9.76 20.63
C ALA A 84 10.03 10.47 19.87
N LEU A 85 10.37 11.17 18.79
CA LEU A 85 9.37 11.90 17.99
C LEU A 85 8.33 10.97 17.35
N LEU A 86 8.76 9.81 16.85
CA LEU A 86 7.86 8.84 16.23
C LEU A 86 7.04 8.11 17.28
N GLU A 87 7.64 7.76 18.43
CA GLU A 87 6.95 7.10 19.53
C GLU A 87 5.87 8.00 20.15
N LEU A 88 6.20 9.26 20.43
CA LEU A 88 5.26 10.21 21.00
C LEU A 88 4.04 10.37 20.07
N ILE A 89 4.27 10.57 18.78
CA ILE A 89 3.15 10.78 17.85
C ILE A 89 2.35 9.50 17.62
N GLN A 90 2.99 8.33 17.57
CA GLN A 90 2.27 7.07 17.49
C GLN A 90 1.42 6.81 18.75
N LYS A 91 1.95 7.12 19.94
CA LYS A 91 1.23 6.96 21.21
C LYS A 91 -0.04 7.81 21.25
N HIS A 92 0.06 9.07 20.81
CA HIS A 92 -1.04 10.02 20.87
C HIS A 92 -1.89 10.08 19.60
N ILE A 93 -1.72 9.15 18.66
CA ILE A 93 -2.39 9.22 17.35
C ILE A 93 -3.93 9.23 17.40
N ARG A 94 -4.51 8.67 18.46
CA ARG A 94 -5.96 8.62 18.67
C ARG A 94 -6.49 9.82 19.46
N GLN A 95 -5.61 10.66 20.00
CA GLN A 95 -6.02 11.85 20.73
C GLN A 95 -6.52 12.92 19.75
N ARG A 96 -7.71 13.46 20.05
CA ARG A 96 -8.34 14.49 19.21
C ARG A 96 -7.65 15.85 19.28
N ASP A 97 -6.95 16.10 20.39
CA ASP A 97 -6.22 17.33 20.64
C ASP A 97 -4.73 17.02 20.76
N LEU A 98 -3.98 17.44 19.74
CA LEU A 98 -2.52 17.31 19.68
C LEU A 98 -1.83 18.60 20.15
N LEU A 99 -2.57 19.67 20.47
CA LEU A 99 -2.00 20.95 20.88
C LEU A 99 -1.17 20.82 22.16
N GLY A 100 -1.59 19.95 23.09
CA GLY A 100 -0.85 19.64 24.32
C GLY A 100 0.53 18.98 24.08
N LEU A 101 0.82 18.55 22.86
CA LEU A 101 2.10 17.93 22.49
C LEU A 101 3.03 18.89 21.74
N VAL A 102 2.57 20.10 21.41
CA VAL A 102 3.33 21.07 20.59
C VAL A 102 4.69 21.37 21.23
N GLU A 103 4.72 21.65 22.53
CA GLU A 103 5.97 21.96 23.24
C GLU A 103 6.95 20.78 23.25
N ARG A 104 6.44 19.57 23.52
CA ARG A 104 7.24 18.33 23.53
C ARG A 104 7.78 18.01 22.14
N ILE A 105 7.00 18.22 21.10
CA ILE A 105 7.43 18.01 19.71
C ILE A 105 8.46 19.07 19.31
N ALA A 106 8.22 20.34 19.65
CA ALA A 106 9.15 21.43 19.38
C ALA A 106 10.51 21.17 20.03
N SER A 107 10.56 20.70 21.29
CA SER A 107 11.82 20.38 21.96
C SER A 107 12.57 19.23 21.27
N LEU A 108 11.88 18.18 20.82
CA LEU A 108 12.47 17.09 20.04
C LEU A 108 13.00 17.52 18.67
N LEU A 109 12.39 18.54 18.06
CA LEU A 109 12.84 19.13 16.80
C LEU A 109 14.07 20.02 17.00
N VAL A 110 14.08 20.86 18.05
CA VAL A 110 15.21 21.75 18.39
C VAL A 110 16.45 20.95 18.74
N THR A 111 16.30 19.86 19.50
CA THR A 111 17.42 18.98 19.90
C THR A 111 18.06 18.25 18.71
N GLY A 112 17.55 18.42 17.47
CA GLY A 112 18.13 17.85 16.26
C GLY A 112 18.02 16.33 16.20
N CYS A 113 17.17 15.73 17.03
CA CYS A 113 17.01 14.29 17.12
C CYS A 113 16.27 13.70 15.92
N ALA A 114 15.46 14.50 15.21
CA ALA A 114 14.70 14.06 14.06
C ALA A 114 15.44 14.28 12.73
N ASN A 115 15.65 13.20 11.97
CA ASN A 115 16.17 13.28 10.60
C ASN A 115 15.04 13.54 9.57
N ASP A 116 15.37 14.01 8.37
CA ASP A 116 14.39 14.33 7.32
C ASP A 116 13.47 13.15 6.96
N ARG A 117 13.98 11.91 7.05
CA ARG A 117 13.17 10.69 6.85
C ARG A 117 12.11 10.51 7.93
N GLN A 118 12.46 10.79 9.19
CA GLN A 118 11.54 10.66 10.31
C GLN A 118 10.51 11.78 10.29
N LEU A 119 10.93 13.00 9.96
CA LEU A 119 10.01 14.12 9.72
C LEU A 119 9.05 13.82 8.58
N LYS A 120 9.54 13.28 7.46
CA LYS A 120 8.68 12.89 6.35
C LYS A 120 7.70 11.79 6.73
N ALA A 121 8.16 10.76 7.45
CA ALA A 121 7.29 9.70 7.96
C ALA A 121 6.21 10.28 8.89
N LEU A 122 6.59 11.23 9.75
CA LEU A 122 5.68 11.96 10.61
C LEU A 122 4.57 12.67 9.84
N PHE A 123 4.97 13.50 8.87
CA PHE A 123 4.03 14.28 8.07
C PHE A 123 3.10 13.38 7.28
N ASN A 124 3.64 12.36 6.62
CA ASN A 124 2.82 11.40 5.89
C ASN A 124 1.81 10.72 6.83
N TYR A 125 2.26 10.29 8.00
CA TYR A 125 1.42 9.60 8.97
C TYR A 125 0.32 10.50 9.54
N LEU A 126 0.64 11.75 9.87
CA LEU A 126 -0.32 12.75 10.35
C LEU A 126 -1.31 13.18 9.24
N MET A 127 -0.86 13.36 8.00
CA MET A 127 -1.74 13.74 6.88
C MET A 127 -2.71 12.63 6.49
N ILE A 128 -2.27 11.37 6.54
CA ILE A 128 -3.15 10.20 6.27
C ILE A 128 -4.28 10.13 7.31
N GLN A 129 -4.00 10.40 8.58
CA GLN A 129 -4.98 10.24 9.67
C GLN A 129 -5.91 11.45 9.85
N HIS A 130 -5.41 12.68 9.70
CA HIS A 130 -6.19 13.89 9.97
C HIS A 130 -6.66 14.64 8.72
N GLY A 131 -6.21 14.24 7.52
CA GLY A 131 -6.53 14.92 6.26
C GLY A 131 -6.23 16.42 6.28
N HIS A 132 -6.79 17.17 5.34
CA HIS A 132 -6.76 18.63 5.33
C HIS A 132 -7.72 19.24 6.37
N THR A 133 -7.68 18.81 7.63
CA THR A 133 -8.46 19.45 8.68
C THR A 133 -7.81 20.78 9.11
N PRO A 134 -8.60 21.86 9.33
CA PRO A 134 -8.09 23.15 9.81
C PRO A 134 -7.29 23.06 11.11
N ARG A 135 -7.54 22.05 11.95
CA ARG A 135 -6.78 21.81 13.19
C ARG A 135 -5.34 21.38 12.94
N PHE A 136 -5.10 20.61 11.88
CA PHE A 136 -3.75 20.17 11.52
C PHE A 136 -2.89 21.35 11.04
N THR A 137 -3.46 22.26 10.25
CA THR A 137 -2.72 23.44 9.77
C THR A 137 -2.40 24.43 10.90
N THR A 138 -3.27 24.52 11.92
CA THR A 138 -2.99 25.26 13.16
C THR A 138 -1.86 24.58 13.94
N PHE A 139 -1.96 23.28 14.21
CA PHE A 139 -0.93 22.52 14.91
C PHE A 139 0.48 22.66 14.27
N ILE A 140 0.57 22.51 12.94
CA ILE A 140 1.85 22.68 12.24
C ILE A 140 2.38 24.10 12.38
N ARG A 141 1.51 25.12 12.31
CA ARG A 141 1.90 26.51 12.47
C ARG A 141 2.44 26.77 13.87
N ASP A 142 1.79 26.22 14.89
CA ASP A 142 2.20 26.38 16.27
C ASP A 142 3.57 25.72 16.51
N VAL A 143 3.75 24.47 16.05
CA VAL A 143 5.06 23.79 16.10
C VAL A 143 6.14 24.60 15.38
N VAL A 144 5.85 25.14 14.19
CA VAL A 144 6.79 26.01 13.45
C VAL A 144 7.11 27.28 14.24
N GLY A 145 6.13 27.86 14.92
CA GLY A 145 6.29 29.05 15.76
C GLY A 145 7.27 28.83 16.92
N HIS A 146 7.25 27.64 17.52
CA HIS A 146 8.16 27.27 18.62
C HIS A 146 9.57 26.87 18.15
N VAL A 147 9.80 26.70 16.83
CA VAL A 147 11.09 26.25 16.28
C VAL A 147 11.58 27.19 15.16
N PRO A 148 11.92 28.46 15.46
CA PRO A 148 12.23 29.48 14.45
C PRO A 148 13.47 29.14 13.61
N HIS A 149 14.49 28.52 14.21
CA HIS A 149 15.72 28.14 13.50
C HIS A 149 15.54 26.96 12.53
N THR A 150 14.50 26.14 12.70
CA THR A 150 14.19 25.00 11.81
C THR A 150 13.03 25.31 10.87
N LYS A 151 12.42 26.49 10.97
CA LYS A 151 11.26 26.93 10.20
C LYS A 151 11.44 26.76 8.69
N GLU A 152 12.51 27.33 8.12
CA GLU A 152 12.74 27.27 6.66
C GLU A 152 12.89 25.82 6.17
N ARG A 153 13.65 25.01 6.90
CA ARG A 153 13.84 23.58 6.60
C ARG A 153 12.52 22.82 6.67
N LEU A 154 11.73 23.06 7.71
CA LEU A 154 10.43 22.40 7.93
C LEU A 154 9.41 22.82 6.87
N MET A 155 9.35 24.12 6.53
CA MET A 155 8.49 24.64 5.46
C MET A 155 8.85 24.06 4.10
N THR A 156 10.14 24.01 3.77
CA THR A 156 10.62 23.39 2.52
C THR A 156 10.23 21.91 2.45
N LEU A 157 10.33 21.19 3.58
CA LEU A 157 9.92 19.78 3.65
C LEU A 157 8.40 19.62 3.48
N ILE A 158 7.60 20.45 4.16
CA ILE A 158 6.14 20.48 4.04
C ILE A 158 5.73 20.74 2.58
N GLU A 159 6.35 21.72 1.92
CA GLU A 159 6.08 22.06 0.52
C GLU A 159 6.42 20.90 -0.42
N ARG A 160 7.58 20.26 -0.23
CA ARG A 160 7.98 19.07 -1.01
C ARG A 160 6.99 17.92 -0.85
N ILE A 161 6.50 17.69 0.37
CA ILE A 161 5.51 16.64 0.65
C ILE A 161 4.18 16.98 -0.03
N ARG A 162 3.65 18.19 0.15
CA ARG A 162 2.42 18.64 -0.52
C ARG A 162 2.53 18.57 -2.05
N ALA A 163 3.68 18.89 -2.62
CA ALA A 163 3.92 18.77 -4.06
C ALA A 163 3.94 17.30 -4.51
N ALA A 164 4.56 16.41 -3.73
CA ALA A 164 4.57 14.97 -4.01
C ALA A 164 3.16 14.37 -3.93
N ASP A 165 2.36 14.75 -2.94
CA ASP A 165 0.99 14.25 -2.77
C ASP A 165 0.06 14.76 -3.88
N ARG A 166 0.18 16.03 -4.29
CA ARG A 166 -0.54 16.55 -5.46
C ARG A 166 -0.21 15.76 -6.72
N ARG A 167 1.08 15.54 -7.00
CA ARG A 167 1.52 14.74 -8.15
C ARG A 167 1.00 13.30 -8.08
N LYS A 168 0.95 12.71 -6.89
CA LYS A 168 0.39 11.37 -6.69
C LYS A 168 -1.12 11.36 -6.99
N GLY A 169 -1.86 12.33 -6.45
CA GLY A 169 -3.29 12.51 -6.71
C GLY A 169 -3.59 12.72 -8.19
N GLU A 170 -2.84 13.57 -8.87
CA GLU A 170 -2.97 13.80 -10.32
C GLU A 170 -2.72 12.53 -11.13
N ARG A 171 -1.70 11.74 -10.78
CA ARG A 171 -1.41 10.46 -11.45
C ARG A 171 -2.53 9.44 -11.23
N GLN A 172 -3.00 9.31 -9.99
CA GLN A 172 -4.09 8.40 -9.66
C GLN A 172 -5.38 8.82 -10.37
N GLY A 173 -5.73 10.10 -10.34
CA GLY A 173 -6.90 10.63 -11.04
C GLY A 173 -6.82 10.44 -12.55
N ARG A 174 -5.63 10.65 -13.15
CA ARG A 174 -5.42 10.39 -14.59
C ARG A 174 -5.55 8.91 -14.92
N GLN A 175 -5.01 8.03 -14.09
CA GLN A 175 -5.07 6.59 -14.32
C GLN A 175 -6.50 6.08 -14.21
N LEU A 176 -7.22 6.45 -13.15
CA LEU A 176 -8.63 6.11 -12.97
C LEU A 176 -9.48 6.64 -14.14
N GLY A 177 -9.30 7.91 -14.52
CA GLY A 177 -10.04 8.48 -15.66
C GLY A 177 -9.72 7.81 -17.00
N LEU A 178 -8.49 7.30 -17.18
CA LEU A 178 -8.13 6.54 -18.38
C LEU A 178 -8.76 5.16 -18.37
N GLU A 179 -8.75 4.46 -17.24
CA GLU A 179 -9.37 3.14 -17.07
C GLU A 179 -10.89 3.21 -17.26
N GLU A 180 -11.56 4.18 -16.61
CA GLU A 180 -13.00 4.44 -16.77
C GLU A 180 -13.33 4.83 -18.22
N GLY A 181 -12.56 5.74 -18.82
CA GLY A 181 -12.76 6.17 -20.20
C GLY A 181 -12.55 5.05 -21.23
N LEU A 182 -11.58 4.16 -21.00
CA LEU A 182 -11.34 2.99 -21.85
C LEU A 182 -12.48 1.97 -21.71
N ALA A 183 -12.95 1.71 -20.49
CA ALA A 183 -14.05 0.79 -20.23
C ALA A 183 -15.35 1.27 -20.88
N GLU A 184 -15.73 2.54 -20.66
CA GLU A 184 -16.91 3.13 -21.31
C GLU A 184 -16.78 3.16 -22.84
N GLY A 185 -15.59 3.48 -23.34
CA GLY A 185 -15.33 3.52 -24.78
C GLY A 185 -15.45 2.15 -25.43
N LEU A 186 -14.97 1.10 -24.76
CA LEU A 186 -15.08 -0.28 -25.22
C LEU A 186 -16.53 -0.76 -25.23
N GLU A 187 -17.29 -0.46 -24.16
CA GLU A 187 -18.69 -0.84 -24.03
C GLU A 187 -19.54 -0.17 -25.13
N LYS A 188 -19.45 1.15 -25.27
CA LYS A 188 -20.16 1.90 -26.33
C LYS A 188 -19.72 1.46 -27.73
N GLY A 189 -18.45 1.12 -27.92
CA GLY A 189 -17.93 0.60 -29.18
C GLY A 189 -18.50 -0.77 -29.53
N LEU A 190 -18.61 -1.66 -28.55
CA LEU A 190 -19.14 -3.01 -28.71
C LEU A 190 -20.65 -2.97 -28.99
N GLU A 191 -21.41 -2.15 -28.26
CA GLU A 191 -22.83 -1.95 -28.47
C GLU A 191 -23.12 -1.39 -29.87
N LYS A 192 -22.41 -0.33 -30.29
CA LYS A 192 -22.54 0.20 -31.66
C LYS A 192 -22.14 -0.83 -32.71
N GLY A 193 -21.08 -1.60 -32.48
CA GLY A 193 -20.64 -2.65 -33.41
C GLY A 193 -21.68 -3.77 -33.56
N GLN A 194 -22.27 -4.22 -32.44
CA GLN A 194 -23.35 -5.19 -32.43
C GLN A 194 -24.59 -4.65 -33.14
N HIS A 195 -24.96 -3.40 -32.89
CA HIS A 195 -26.11 -2.77 -33.51
C HIS A 195 -25.94 -2.61 -35.04
N VAL A 196 -24.77 -2.16 -35.50
CA VAL A 196 -24.45 -2.11 -36.94
C VAL A 196 -24.44 -3.49 -37.58
N ALA A 197 -23.92 -4.51 -36.89
CA ALA A 197 -23.95 -5.88 -37.37
C ALA A 197 -25.38 -6.43 -37.46
N ALA A 198 -26.23 -6.15 -36.47
CA ALA A 198 -27.64 -6.52 -36.46
C ALA A 198 -28.40 -5.89 -37.63
N LEU A 199 -28.20 -4.59 -37.89
CA LEU A 199 -28.80 -3.89 -39.05
C LEU A 199 -28.35 -4.51 -40.39
N ARG A 200 -27.06 -4.86 -40.51
CA ARG A 200 -26.54 -5.52 -41.72
C ARG A 200 -27.16 -6.90 -41.94
N ILE A 201 -27.31 -7.69 -40.88
CA ILE A 201 -27.94 -9.02 -40.92
C ILE A 201 -29.43 -8.87 -41.27
N ALA A 202 -30.14 -7.92 -40.66
CA ALA A 202 -31.54 -7.64 -40.96
C ALA A 202 -31.77 -7.27 -42.43
N ARG A 203 -30.92 -6.42 -43.03
CA ARG A 203 -30.96 -6.12 -44.48
C ARG A 203 -30.87 -7.38 -45.34
N GLN A 204 -29.93 -8.26 -45.00
CA GLN A 204 -29.72 -9.50 -45.75
C GLN A 204 -30.93 -10.44 -45.63
N MET A 205 -31.46 -10.59 -44.41
CA MET A 205 -32.63 -11.45 -44.15
C MET A 205 -33.89 -10.93 -44.86
N LEU A 206 -34.11 -9.61 -44.89
CA LEU A 206 -35.23 -9.01 -45.62
C LEU A 206 -35.06 -9.20 -47.15
N ALA A 207 -33.84 -9.06 -47.68
CA ALA A 207 -33.56 -9.31 -49.09
C ALA A 207 -33.77 -10.78 -49.49
N ASP A 208 -33.53 -11.71 -48.56
CA ASP A 208 -33.78 -13.15 -48.74
C ASP A 208 -35.26 -13.54 -48.54
N GLY A 209 -36.14 -12.57 -48.26
CA GLY A 209 -37.59 -12.75 -48.23
C GLY A 209 -38.17 -13.21 -46.88
N LEU A 210 -37.41 -13.08 -45.78
CA LEU A 210 -37.96 -13.31 -44.44
C LEU A 210 -38.89 -12.17 -44.00
N ASP A 211 -39.97 -12.51 -43.28
CA ASP A 211 -40.92 -11.53 -42.76
C ASP A 211 -40.32 -10.70 -41.60
N CYS A 212 -40.83 -9.47 -41.43
CA CYS A 212 -40.32 -8.54 -40.43
C CYS A 212 -40.42 -9.05 -38.99
N GLU A 213 -41.41 -9.89 -38.67
CA GLU A 213 -41.61 -10.43 -37.32
C GLU A 213 -40.52 -11.46 -36.98
N THR A 214 -40.18 -12.30 -37.95
CA THR A 214 -39.05 -13.24 -37.86
C THR A 214 -37.71 -12.51 -37.77
N VAL A 215 -37.51 -11.44 -38.55
CA VAL A 215 -36.26 -10.63 -38.51
C VAL A 215 -36.08 -9.92 -37.17
N GLN A 216 -37.14 -9.34 -36.59
CA GLN A 216 -37.11 -8.75 -35.23
C GLN A 216 -36.67 -9.78 -34.20
N ARG A 217 -37.24 -10.99 -34.25
CA ARG A 217 -36.96 -12.05 -33.28
C ARG A 217 -35.50 -12.50 -33.27
N PHE A 218 -34.83 -12.50 -34.43
CA PHE A 218 -33.45 -12.99 -34.55
C PHE A 218 -32.38 -11.91 -34.44
N THR A 219 -32.70 -10.65 -34.77
CA THR A 219 -31.73 -9.54 -34.74
C THR A 219 -31.85 -8.66 -33.50
N GLY A 220 -32.96 -8.76 -32.76
CA GLY A 220 -33.22 -7.97 -31.56
C GLY A 220 -33.50 -6.48 -31.84
N LEU A 221 -33.66 -6.11 -33.11
CA LEU A 221 -33.99 -4.75 -33.55
C LEU A 221 -35.47 -4.43 -33.33
N THR A 222 -35.76 -3.17 -33.09
CA THR A 222 -37.13 -2.67 -32.94
C THR A 222 -37.83 -2.49 -34.30
N ALA A 223 -39.17 -2.37 -34.28
CA ALA A 223 -39.95 -2.15 -35.48
C ALA A 223 -39.62 -0.83 -36.21
N GLU A 224 -39.27 0.21 -35.46
CA GLU A 224 -38.87 1.52 -35.99
C GLU A 224 -37.50 1.43 -36.68
N GLU A 225 -36.53 0.74 -36.08
CA GLU A 225 -35.19 0.54 -36.66
C GLU A 225 -35.22 -0.30 -37.95
N LEU A 226 -36.20 -1.20 -38.11
CA LEU A 226 -36.38 -1.97 -39.32
C LEU A 226 -37.09 -1.21 -40.45
N GLN A 227 -37.92 -0.21 -40.12
CA GLN A 227 -38.55 0.66 -41.12
C GLN A 227 -37.49 1.48 -41.87
N ASP A 228 -36.51 2.04 -41.15
CA ASP A 228 -35.39 2.79 -41.73
C ASP A 228 -34.43 1.92 -42.58
N VAL A 229 -34.48 0.60 -42.39
CA VAL A 229 -33.65 -0.37 -43.11
C VAL A 229 -34.31 -0.88 -44.39
N SER A 230 -35.64 -0.76 -44.48
CA SER A 230 -36.49 -1.28 -45.57
C SER A 230 -36.68 -0.31 -46.75
N HIS A 231 -36.19 0.92 -46.63
CA HIS A 231 -36.12 1.94 -47.69
C HIS A 231 -34.80 1.87 -48.46
#